data_AF-A0A9E1URF4-F1
#
_entry.id   AF-A0A9E1URF4-F1
#
_cell.length_a   1.000
_cell.length_b   1.000
_cell.length_c   1.000
_cell.angle_alpha   90.00
_cell.angle_beta   90.00
_cell.angle_gamma   90.00
#
_symmetry.space_group_name_H-M   'P 1'
#
loop_
_entity.id
_entity.type
_entity.pdbx_description
1 polymer ?
#
loop_
_entity_poly.entity_id
_entity_poly.type
_entity_poly.pdbx_seq_one_letter_code
_entity_poly.pdbx_strand_id
1 'polypeptide(L)'
;MAPTTDHVRAVVARYAEATADNRVFFHPDIPEHRLAEALTAYPGIAPDDVLVLLDNTESGSATEGLLLTEDVIHARNGSGLVQRLAVPKLHSIELTPESPRVLRLNSITVLDAIRIRPGTMERFAAMLREIAEGLGGAQQVQTQITPK
;
A
#
# COMPACT_ATOMS: atom_id res chain seq x y z
N MET A 1 1.54 -22.87 -3.61
CA MET A 1 1.44 -21.42 -3.36
C MET A 1 2.16 -21.11 -2.06
N ALA A 2 2.98 -20.05 -2.03
CA ALA A 2 3.61 -19.62 -0.79
C ALA A 2 2.50 -19.04 0.12
N PRO A 3 2.43 -19.43 1.41
CA PRO A 3 1.35 -19.02 2.31
C PRO A 3 1.20 -17.49 2.47
N THR A 4 2.27 -16.75 2.15
CA THR A 4 2.35 -15.29 2.11
C THR A 4 1.45 -14.66 1.04
N THR A 5 1.40 -15.22 -0.16
CA THR A 5 0.62 -14.66 -1.31
C THR A 5 -0.88 -14.68 -1.02
N ASP A 6 -1.39 -15.81 -0.54
CA ASP A 6 -2.83 -16.00 -0.31
C ASP A 6 -3.36 -15.05 0.77
N HIS A 7 -2.53 -14.79 1.78
CA HIS A 7 -2.84 -13.84 2.84
C HIS A 7 -2.99 -12.41 2.29
N VAL A 8 -2.03 -11.94 1.48
CA VAL A 8 -2.06 -10.59 0.90
C VAL A 8 -3.33 -10.40 0.07
N ARG A 9 -3.66 -11.34 -0.82
CA ARG A 9 -4.87 -11.27 -1.64
C ARG A 9 -6.15 -11.27 -0.80
N ALA A 10 -6.23 -12.09 0.24
CA ALA A 10 -7.39 -12.16 1.12
C ALA A 10 -7.63 -10.85 1.88
N VAL A 11 -6.56 -10.23 2.41
CA VAL A 11 -6.66 -8.93 3.09
C VAL A 11 -7.09 -7.85 2.09
N VAL A 12 -6.44 -7.78 0.92
CA VAL A 12 -6.78 -6.79 -0.11
C VAL A 12 -8.24 -6.89 -0.52
N ALA A 13 -8.75 -8.09 -0.80
CA ALA A 13 -10.13 -8.30 -1.22
C ALA A 13 -11.14 -7.77 -0.18
N ARG A 14 -10.90 -8.02 1.11
CA ARG A 14 -11.78 -7.52 2.18
C ARG A 14 -11.80 -6.00 2.29
N TYR A 15 -10.66 -5.35 2.07
CA TYR A 15 -10.58 -3.88 2.08
C TYR A 15 -11.14 -3.25 0.82
N ALA A 16 -11.10 -3.94 -0.32
CA ALA A 16 -11.71 -3.50 -1.57
C ALA A 16 -13.22 -3.33 -1.43
N GLU A 17 -13.91 -4.30 -0.80
CA GLU A 17 -15.36 -4.23 -0.55
C GLU A 17 -15.76 -3.04 0.35
N ALA A 18 -14.88 -2.65 1.27
CA ALA A 18 -15.12 -1.61 2.26
C ALA A 18 -14.61 -0.21 1.84
N THR A 19 -13.96 -0.09 0.67
CA THR A 19 -13.30 1.14 0.25
C THR A 19 -13.79 1.60 -1.11
N ALA A 20 -14.61 2.65 -1.12
CA ALA A 20 -15.00 3.36 -2.34
C ALA A 20 -14.29 4.71 -2.42
N ASP A 21 -13.38 4.85 -3.39
CA ASP A 21 -12.66 6.10 -3.69
C ASP A 21 -12.38 6.21 -5.19
N ASN A 22 -12.05 7.41 -5.68
CA ASN A 22 -11.69 7.65 -7.08
C ASN A 22 -10.17 7.75 -7.29
N ARG A 23 -9.37 7.47 -6.24
CA ARG A 23 -7.91 7.48 -6.25
C ARG A 23 -7.28 6.22 -5.67
N VAL A 24 -8.10 5.28 -5.17
CA VAL A 24 -7.62 3.97 -4.72
C VAL A 24 -8.49 2.92 -5.38
N PHE A 25 -7.87 2.07 -6.18
CA PHE A 25 -8.52 1.03 -6.96
C PHE A 25 -7.93 -0.33 -6.60
N PHE A 26 -8.76 -1.36 -6.66
CA PHE A 26 -8.41 -2.71 -6.25
C PHE A 26 -8.70 -3.67 -7.40
N HIS A 27 -7.86 -4.70 -7.57
CA HIS A 27 -8.13 -5.76 -8.53
C HIS A 27 -9.42 -6.53 -8.14
N PRO A 28 -10.30 -6.89 -9.09
CA PRO A 28 -10.17 -6.72 -10.55
C PRO A 28 -10.68 -5.38 -11.11
N ASP A 29 -11.24 -4.52 -10.27
CA ASP A 29 -11.94 -3.28 -10.66
C ASP A 29 -11.00 -2.07 -10.89
N ILE A 30 -9.74 -2.31 -11.27
CA ILE A 30 -8.79 -1.25 -11.61
C ILE A 30 -9.08 -0.76 -13.04
N PRO A 31 -9.35 0.55 -13.27
CA PRO A 31 -9.62 1.03 -14.62
C PRO A 31 -8.41 0.82 -15.55
N GLU A 32 -8.61 0.12 -16.67
CA GLU A 32 -7.54 -0.29 -17.59
C GLU A 32 -6.66 0.87 -18.04
N HIS A 33 -7.27 2.03 -18.38
CA HIS A 33 -6.52 3.22 -18.79
C HIS A 33 -5.61 3.75 -17.70
N ARG A 34 -6.05 3.76 -16.44
CA ARG A 34 -5.24 4.23 -15.30
C ARG A 34 -4.12 3.26 -14.99
N LEU A 35 -4.38 1.97 -15.07
CA LEU A 35 -3.37 0.94 -14.89
C LEU A 35 -2.30 1.04 -15.98
N ALA A 36 -2.70 1.17 -17.24
CA ALA A 36 -1.78 1.32 -18.36
C ALA A 36 -0.89 2.56 -18.20
N GLU A 37 -1.45 3.71 -17.82
CA GLU A 37 -0.69 4.93 -17.54
C GLU A 37 0.26 4.74 -16.36
N ALA A 38 -0.19 4.16 -15.25
CA ALA A 38 0.65 3.87 -14.10
C ALA A 38 1.84 2.99 -14.50
N LEU A 39 1.64 1.92 -15.26
CA LEU A 39 2.71 0.99 -15.65
C LEU A 39 3.80 1.65 -16.52
N THR A 40 3.53 2.80 -17.15
CA THR A 40 4.60 3.60 -17.78
C THR A 40 5.60 4.17 -16.78
N ALA A 41 5.16 4.45 -15.55
CA ALA A 41 5.96 4.94 -14.44
C ALA A 41 6.57 3.83 -13.58
N TYR A 42 5.96 2.64 -13.59
CA TYR A 42 6.38 1.48 -12.79
C TYR A 42 6.81 0.31 -13.70
N PRO A 43 7.99 0.37 -14.32
CA PRO A 43 8.40 -0.64 -15.29
C PRO A 43 8.66 -2.01 -14.64
N GLY A 44 8.29 -3.07 -15.37
CA GLY A 44 8.57 -4.46 -15.01
C GLY A 44 7.49 -5.15 -14.17
N ILE A 45 6.29 -4.58 -14.10
CA ILE A 45 5.12 -5.16 -13.41
C ILE A 45 4.10 -5.60 -14.47
N ALA A 46 3.58 -6.82 -14.38
CA ALA A 46 2.47 -7.24 -15.24
C ALA A 46 1.15 -6.64 -14.71
N PRO A 47 0.23 -6.20 -15.59
CA PRO A 47 -1.06 -5.65 -15.16
C PRO A 47 -1.82 -6.53 -14.16
N ASP A 48 -1.84 -7.84 -14.39
CA ASP A 48 -2.57 -8.82 -13.57
C ASP A 48 -1.93 -9.05 -12.18
N ASP A 49 -0.68 -8.62 -11.99
CA ASP A 49 0.01 -8.70 -10.69
C ASP A 49 -0.39 -7.55 -9.76
N VAL A 50 -0.98 -6.47 -10.29
CA VAL A 50 -1.35 -5.29 -9.51
C VAL A 50 -2.63 -5.56 -8.73
N LEU A 51 -2.51 -5.64 -7.41
CA LEU A 51 -3.63 -5.84 -6.49
C LEU A 51 -4.27 -4.51 -6.08
N VAL A 52 -3.47 -3.46 -5.92
CA VAL A 52 -3.94 -2.12 -5.54
C VAL A 52 -3.21 -1.05 -6.34
N LEU A 53 -3.96 -0.09 -6.86
CA LEU A 53 -3.51 1.13 -7.51
C LEU A 53 -3.93 2.33 -6.66
N LEU A 54 -2.96 3.03 -6.09
CA LEU A 54 -3.16 4.27 -5.36
C LEU A 54 -2.59 5.43 -6.19
N ASP A 55 -3.45 6.38 -6.55
CA ASP A 55 -3.16 7.53 -7.40
C ASP A 55 -3.01 8.82 -6.58
N ASN A 56 -1.77 9.27 -6.44
CA ASN A 56 -1.43 10.54 -5.81
C ASN A 56 -1.20 11.69 -6.80
N THR A 57 -1.38 11.47 -8.11
CA THR A 57 -1.17 12.51 -9.12
C THR A 57 -2.22 13.62 -9.03
N GLU A 58 -1.86 14.82 -9.48
CA GLU A 58 -2.84 15.89 -9.61
C GLU A 58 -3.81 15.64 -10.77
N SER A 59 -3.30 15.15 -11.90
CA SER A 59 -4.02 14.87 -13.15
C SER A 59 -4.94 13.65 -13.08
N GLY A 60 -4.67 12.70 -12.19
CA GLY A 60 -5.36 11.42 -12.14
C GLY A 60 -4.73 10.34 -13.03
N SER A 61 -3.47 10.50 -13.47
CA SER A 61 -2.76 9.55 -14.34
C SER A 61 -2.15 8.36 -13.60
N ALA A 62 -2.18 8.36 -12.27
CA ALA A 62 -1.58 7.33 -11.41
C ALA A 62 -0.09 7.03 -11.66
N THR A 63 0.62 7.93 -12.35
CA THR A 63 2.08 7.88 -12.54
C THR A 63 2.88 8.27 -11.29
N GLU A 64 2.19 8.69 -10.24
CA GLU A 64 2.65 9.00 -8.88
C GLU A 64 1.66 8.36 -7.90
N GLY A 65 2.18 7.84 -6.78
CA GLY A 65 1.40 7.10 -5.81
C GLY A 65 2.04 5.76 -5.52
N LEU A 66 1.22 4.71 -5.44
CA LEU A 66 1.66 3.40 -4.99
C LEU A 66 0.96 2.26 -5.73
N LEU A 67 1.72 1.25 -6.16
CA LEU A 67 1.22 -0.05 -6.59
C LEU A 67 1.56 -1.12 -5.56
N LEU A 68 0.61 -1.99 -5.26
CA LEU A 68 0.82 -3.19 -4.45
C LEU A 68 0.67 -4.41 -5.35
N THR A 69 1.72 -5.22 -5.43
CA THR A 69 1.64 -6.61 -5.93
C THR A 69 1.58 -7.57 -4.73
N GLU A 70 1.54 -8.87 -4.98
CA GLU A 70 1.59 -9.87 -3.90
C GLU A 70 2.85 -9.77 -3.03
N ASP A 71 3.97 -9.35 -3.62
CA ASP A 71 5.30 -9.49 -3.05
C ASP A 71 6.04 -8.15 -2.87
N VAL A 72 5.62 -7.09 -3.56
CA VAL A 72 6.30 -5.78 -3.54
C VAL A 72 5.31 -4.61 -3.49
N ILE A 73 5.63 -3.63 -2.66
CA ILE A 73 5.06 -2.29 -2.68
C ILE A 73 5.98 -1.41 -3.52
N HIS A 74 5.43 -0.84 -4.58
CA HIS A 74 6.11 0.11 -5.45
C HIS A 74 5.55 1.50 -5.20
N ALA A 75 6.36 2.43 -4.70
CA ALA A 75 5.93 3.79 -4.45
C ALA A 75 6.74 4.78 -5.30
N ARG A 76 6.07 5.80 -5.83
CA ARG A 76 6.71 6.90 -6.56
C ARG A 76 6.12 8.20 -6.06
N ASN A 77 6.98 9.10 -5.62
CA ASN A 77 6.59 10.41 -5.11
C ASN A 77 7.17 11.50 -6.00
N GLY A 78 6.32 12.34 -6.57
CA GLY A 78 6.67 13.31 -7.62
C GLY A 78 7.49 12.70 -8.78
N SER A 79 8.53 13.42 -9.21
CA SER A 79 9.43 13.01 -10.29
C SER A 79 10.54 12.03 -9.86
N GLY A 80 10.51 11.56 -8.60
CA GLY A 80 11.51 10.68 -8.04
C GLY A 80 11.55 9.27 -8.67
N LEU A 81 12.57 8.50 -8.25
CA LEU A 81 12.69 7.08 -8.58
C LEU A 81 11.60 6.26 -7.87
N VAL A 82 11.23 5.13 -8.49
CA VAL A 82 10.34 4.15 -7.86
C VAL A 82 11.06 3.49 -6.68
N GLN A 83 10.53 3.69 -5.49
CA GLN A 83 10.90 2.97 -4.27
C GLN A 83 10.22 1.60 -4.29
N ARG A 84 10.96 0.54 -3.95
CA ARG A 84 10.45 -0.83 -3.89
C ARG A 84 10.68 -1.40 -2.50
N LEU A 85 9.62 -1.87 -1.86
CA LEU A 85 9.66 -2.54 -0.57
C LEU A 85 9.03 -3.93 -0.72
N ALA A 86 9.79 -4.99 -0.47
CA ALA A 86 9.23 -6.33 -0.42
C ALA A 86 8.19 -6.40 0.71
N VAL A 87 7.00 -6.90 0.40
CA VAL A 87 5.88 -7.08 1.33
C VAL A 87 6.29 -7.85 2.60
N PRO A 88 7.08 -8.95 2.52
CA PRO A 88 7.59 -9.62 3.72
C PRO A 88 8.53 -8.78 4.60
N LYS A 89 9.08 -7.67 4.09
CA LYS A 89 9.90 -6.73 4.85
C LYS A 89 9.09 -5.59 5.44
N LEU A 90 7.79 -5.50 5.18
CA LEU A 90 6.94 -4.45 5.74
C LEU A 90 6.70 -4.73 7.23
N HIS A 91 7.13 -3.81 8.10
CA HIS A 91 6.98 -3.96 9.55
C HIS A 91 6.54 -2.67 10.28
N SER A 92 6.67 -1.49 9.66
CA SER A 92 6.12 -0.24 10.22
C SER A 92 5.34 0.53 9.16
N ILE A 93 4.12 0.96 9.52
CA ILE A 93 3.23 1.77 8.69
C ILE A 93 2.77 2.98 9.51
N GLU A 94 3.29 4.15 9.16
CA GLU A 94 2.96 5.43 9.79
C GLU A 94 2.23 6.32 8.78
N LEU A 95 1.06 6.81 9.16
CA LEU A 95 0.31 7.83 8.42
C LEU A 95 0.20 9.05 9.33
N THR A 96 0.73 10.19 8.92
CA THR A 96 0.60 11.41 9.72
C THR A 96 -0.86 11.91 9.68
N PRO A 97 -1.46 12.25 10.83
CA PRO A 97 -2.83 12.76 10.88
C PRO A 97 -2.91 14.23 10.42
N GLU A 98 -1.82 14.98 10.55
CA GLU A 98 -1.75 16.40 10.25
C GLU A 98 -1.36 16.67 8.78
N SER A 99 -1.67 17.88 8.30
CA SER A 99 -1.33 18.31 6.94
C SER A 99 0.07 18.97 6.92
N PRO A 100 0.94 18.62 5.95
CA PRO A 100 0.73 17.65 4.89
C PRO A 100 0.73 16.21 5.41
N ARG A 101 -0.21 15.39 4.91
CA ARG A 101 -0.26 13.97 5.22
C ARG A 101 0.89 13.25 4.52
N VAL A 102 1.57 12.38 5.26
CA VAL A 102 2.74 11.61 4.83
C VAL A 102 2.52 10.14 5.19
N LEU A 103 2.80 9.25 4.24
CA LEU A 103 2.84 7.81 4.45
C LEU A 103 4.30 7.38 4.53
N ARG A 104 4.66 6.71 5.62
CA ARG A 104 5.98 6.12 5.82
C ARG A 104 5.87 4.62 5.96
N LEU A 105 6.71 3.90 5.23
CA LEU A 105 6.88 2.46 5.35
C LEU A 105 8.30 2.20 5.87
N ASN A 106 8.43 1.49 6.98
CA ASN A 106 9.72 1.21 7.63
C ASN A 106 10.56 2.49 7.85
N SER A 107 9.93 3.56 8.33
CA SER A 107 10.53 4.90 8.54
C SER A 107 10.93 5.66 7.27
N ILE A 108 10.73 5.10 6.08
CA ILE A 108 10.99 5.76 4.80
C ILE A 108 9.72 6.44 4.32
N THR A 109 9.80 7.74 4.02
CA THR A 109 8.69 8.48 3.40
C THR A 109 8.49 7.98 1.97
N VAL A 110 7.36 7.30 1.74
CA VAL A 110 7.01 6.76 0.42
C VAL A 110 6.06 7.66 -0.35
N LEU A 111 5.22 8.42 0.36
CA LEU A 111 4.33 9.43 -0.19
C LEU A 111 4.26 10.62 0.76
N ASP A 112 4.30 11.82 0.20
CA ASP A 112 3.96 13.06 0.89
C ASP A 112 2.85 13.80 0.12
N ALA A 113 2.41 14.94 0.66
CA ALA A 113 1.37 15.78 0.08
C ALA A 113 0.12 14.97 -0.36
N ILE A 114 -0.28 13.97 0.44
CA ILE A 114 -1.26 12.96 0.00
C ILE A 114 -2.60 13.58 -0.37
N ARG A 115 -3.03 13.34 -1.61
CA ARG A 115 -4.26 13.92 -2.22
C ARG A 115 -5.51 13.06 -2.01
N ILE A 116 -5.34 11.87 -1.46
CA ILE A 116 -6.43 10.92 -1.19
C ILE A 116 -7.15 11.33 0.10
N ARG A 117 -8.46 11.01 0.16
CA ARG A 117 -9.31 11.33 1.32
C ARG A 117 -8.74 10.70 2.60
N PRO A 118 -8.77 11.41 3.75
CA PRO A 118 -8.21 10.91 5.01
C PRO A 118 -8.72 9.51 5.39
N GLY A 119 -10.05 9.31 5.41
CA GLY A 119 -10.63 8.02 5.78
C GLY A 119 -10.27 6.88 4.81
N THR A 120 -10.03 7.18 3.53
CA THR A 120 -9.53 6.20 2.56
C THR A 120 -8.07 5.82 2.86
N MET A 121 -7.22 6.82 3.18
CA MET A 121 -5.83 6.56 3.58
C MET A 121 -5.70 5.83 4.90
N GLU A 122 -6.58 6.11 5.87
CA GLU A 122 -6.64 5.39 7.14
C GLU A 122 -6.97 3.90 6.92
N ARG A 123 -7.97 3.62 6.06
CA ARG A 123 -8.30 2.24 5.65
C ARG A 123 -7.16 1.58 4.90
N PHE A 124 -6.53 2.29 3.96
CA PHE A 124 -5.38 1.77 3.22
C PHE A 124 -4.19 1.48 4.14
N ALA A 125 -3.88 2.37 5.10
CA ALA A 125 -2.84 2.13 6.09
C ALA A 125 -3.20 0.95 7.02
N ALA A 126 -4.47 0.80 7.41
CA ALA A 126 -4.93 -0.35 8.17
C ALA A 126 -4.78 -1.66 7.38
N MET A 127 -5.09 -1.65 6.08
CA MET A 127 -4.86 -2.80 5.18
C MET A 127 -3.39 -3.21 5.15
N LEU A 128 -2.47 -2.25 4.98
CA LEU A 128 -1.03 -2.53 4.99
C LEU A 128 -0.54 -3.06 6.35
N ARG A 129 -1.10 -2.57 7.46
CA ARG A 129 -0.78 -3.08 8.80
C ARG A 129 -1.22 -4.53 8.96
N GLU A 130 -2.44 -4.85 8.55
CA GLU A 130 -2.94 -6.22 8.65
C GLU A 130 -2.14 -7.19 7.76
N ILE A 131 -1.76 -6.75 6.56
CA ILE A 131 -0.82 -7.50 5.71
C ILE A 131 0.49 -7.74 6.49
N ALA A 132 1.09 -6.72 7.09
CA ALA A 132 2.33 -6.88 7.85
C ALA A 132 2.17 -7.83 9.05
N GLU A 133 1.05 -7.77 9.77
CA GLU A 133 0.75 -8.62 10.91
C GLU A 133 0.62 -10.10 10.54
N GLY A 134 -0.06 -10.42 9.42
CA GLY A 134 -0.20 -11.81 8.97
C GLY A 134 1.07 -12.41 8.38
N LEU A 135 2.06 -11.58 8.04
CA LEU A 135 3.41 -12.01 7.63
C LEU A 135 4.34 -12.21 8.82
N GLY A 136 4.07 -11.54 9.94
CA GLY A 136 4.86 -11.55 11.17
C GLY A 136 4.49 -12.64 12.18
N GLY A 137 4.04 -13.82 11.73
CA GLY A 137 3.74 -14.95 12.61
C GLY A 137 4.90 -15.21 13.61
N ALA A 138 4.63 -14.90 14.89
CA ALA A 138 5.50 -14.98 16.07
C ALA A 138 6.44 -13.79 16.37
N GLN A 139 5.86 -12.65 16.75
CA GLN A 139 6.44 -11.84 17.83
C GLN A 139 5.38 -11.03 18.59
N GLN A 140 4.53 -11.75 19.34
CA GLN A 140 3.94 -11.16 20.54
C GLN A 140 4.99 -11.21 21.65
N VAL A 141 5.79 -10.16 21.80
CA VAL A 141 6.47 -9.89 23.07
C VAL A 141 5.46 -9.16 23.95
N GLN A 142 4.62 -9.91 24.65
CA GLN A 142 3.97 -9.37 25.84
C GLN A 142 4.96 -9.42 27.00
N THR A 143 5.34 -8.21 27.37
CA THR A 143 6.13 -7.74 28.50
C THR A 143 6.07 -8.66 29.72
N GLN A 144 7.23 -9.16 30.13
CA GLN A 144 7.45 -9.57 31.52
C GLN A 144 7.21 -8.34 32.41
N ILE A 145 6.11 -8.35 33.16
CA ILE A 145 5.97 -7.54 34.35
C ILE A 145 5.96 -8.50 35.53
N THR A 146 7.13 -8.65 36.13
CA THR A 146 7.27 -9.18 37.48
C THR A 146 7.06 -8.00 38.44
N PRO A 147 6.09 -8.05 39.35
CA PRO A 147 6.23 -7.38 40.63
C PRO A 147 6.51 -8.42 41.71
N LYS A 148 7.58 -8.15 42.45
CA LYS A 148 7.91 -8.76 43.74
C LYS A 148 6.99 -8.20 44.82
#